data_AF-A0ABD0P009-F1
#
_entry.id   AF-A0ABD0P009-F1
#
_cell.length_a   1.000
_cell.length_b   1.000
_cell.length_c   1.000
_cell.angle_alpha   90.00
_cell.angle_beta   90.00
_cell.angle_gamma   90.00
#
_symmetry.space_group_name_H-M   'P 1'
#
loop_
_entity.id
_entity.type
_entity.pdbx_description
1 polymer ?
#
loop_
_entity_poly.entity_id
_entity_poly.type
_entity_poly.pdbx_seq_one_letter_code
_entity_poly.pdbx_strand_id
1 'polypeptide(L)' 'PLKEVVPRVEKGYKMDAPDGCPAAVYDLMKQCWTLDPAGRPSFRLLREKLQHIRAKELYL' A
#
# COMPACT_ATOMS: atom_id res chain seq x y z
N PRO A 1 -4.96 17.73 -14.29
CA PRO A 1 -3.64 18.37 -14.11
C PRO A 1 -2.96 17.90 -12.82
N LEU A 2 -1.69 17.47 -12.88
CA LEU A 2 -0.92 16.95 -11.73
C LEU A 2 -0.79 17.94 -10.55
N LYS A 3 -1.09 19.24 -10.79
CA LYS A 3 -1.04 20.33 -9.80
C LYS A 3 -1.89 20.07 -8.54
N GLU A 4 -2.95 19.27 -8.64
CA GLU A 4 -3.82 18.96 -7.49
C GLU A 4 -3.44 17.68 -6.74
N VAL A 5 -2.54 16.86 -7.31
CA VAL A 5 -2.23 15.55 -6.74
C VAL A 5 -1.36 15.68 -5.49
N VAL A 6 -0.28 16.47 -5.58
CA VAL A 6 0.67 16.65 -4.47
C VAL A 6 -0.02 17.18 -3.21
N PRO A 7 -0.81 18.29 -3.26
CA PRO A 7 -1.46 18.81 -2.05
C PRO A 7 -2.49 17.85 -1.43
N ARG A 8 -3.09 16.97 -2.23
CA ARG A 8 -4.04 15.97 -1.72
C ARG A 8 -3.31 14.83 -1.03
N VAL A 9 -2.24 14.32 -1.65
CA VAL A 9 -1.43 13.22 -1.08
C VAL A 9 -0.75 13.66 0.22
N GLU A 10 -0.20 14.87 0.28
CA GLU A 10 0.40 15.42 1.51
C GLU A 10 -0.61 15.57 2.66
N LYS A 11 -1.90 15.75 2.34
CA LYS A 11 -3.01 15.74 3.31
C LYS A 11 -3.51 14.34 3.67
N GLY A 12 -2.82 13.30 3.21
CA GLY A 12 -3.13 11.90 3.52
C GLY A 12 -4.09 11.22 2.54
N TYR A 13 -4.41 11.85 1.40
CA TYR A 13 -5.16 11.15 0.35
C TYR A 13 -4.41 9.91 -0.13
N LYS A 14 -5.15 8.81 -0.23
CA LYS A 14 -4.73 7.55 -0.84
C LYS A 14 -5.82 7.17 -1.85
N MET A 15 -5.41 6.57 -2.97
CA MET A 15 -6.38 6.02 -3.91
C MET A 15 -7.14 4.87 -3.24
N ASP A 16 -8.39 4.69 -3.65
CA ASP A 16 -9.19 3.53 -3.26
C ASP A 16 -8.56 2.23 -3.79
N ALA A 17 -8.99 1.10 -3.22
CA ALA A 17 -8.56 -0.20 -3.71
C ALA A 17 -9.02 -0.39 -5.16
N PRO A 18 -8.17 -0.91 -6.07
CA PRO A 18 -8.61 -1.32 -7.40
C PRO A 18 -9.71 -2.39 -7.33
N ASP A 19 -10.56 -2.45 -8.34
CA ASP A 19 -11.59 -3.49 -8.43
C ASP A 19 -10.96 -4.89 -8.41
N GLY A 20 -11.51 -5.77 -7.57
CA GLY A 20 -10.99 -7.13 -7.38
C GLY A 20 -9.65 -7.21 -6.64
N CYS A 21 -9.13 -6.11 -6.09
CA CYS A 21 -7.88 -6.13 -5.35
C CYS A 21 -8.06 -6.85 -4.00
N PRO A 22 -7.24 -7.87 -3.69
CA PRO A 22 -7.30 -8.52 -2.39
C PRO A 22 -6.99 -7.56 -1.24
N ALA A 23 -7.79 -7.60 -0.19
CA ALA A 23 -7.67 -6.67 0.94
C ALA A 23 -6.26 -6.65 1.54
N ALA A 24 -5.63 -7.82 1.68
CA ALA A 24 -4.28 -7.95 2.22
C ALA A 24 -3.20 -7.25 1.37
N VAL A 25 -3.40 -7.22 0.04
CA VAL A 25 -2.50 -6.53 -0.89
C VAL A 25 -2.71 -5.02 -0.79
N TYR A 26 -3.96 -4.55 -0.74
CA TYR A 26 -4.26 -3.13 -0.58
C TYR A 26 -3.79 -2.58 0.77
N ASP A 27 -3.89 -3.37 1.84
CA ASP A 27 -3.31 -3.00 3.14
C ASP A 27 -1.79 -2.83 3.08
N LEU A 28 -1.10 -3.62 2.25
CA LEU A 28 0.33 -3.44 2.01
C LEU A 28 0.62 -2.17 1.22
N MET A 29 -0.19 -1.85 0.20
CA MET A 29 -0.09 -0.57 -0.53
C MET A 29 -0.23 0.63 0.41
N LYS A 30 -1.23 0.61 1.31
CA LYS A 30 -1.45 1.68 2.29
C LYS A 30 -0.28 1.86 3.25
N GLN A 31 0.42 0.79 3.63
CA GLN A 31 1.66 0.84 4.44
C GLN A 31 2.80 1.55 3.69
N CYS A 32 2.96 1.28 2.39
CA CYS A 32 3.94 1.97 1.55
C CYS A 32 3.63 3.47 1.40
N TRP A 33 2.35 3.86 1.42
CA TRP A 33 1.90 5.24 1.33
C TRP A 33 1.78 5.94 2.70
N THR A 34 2.55 5.52 3.70
CA THR A 34 2.63 6.24 4.97
C THR A 34 3.31 7.59 4.75
N LEU A 35 2.73 8.67 5.30
CA LEU A 35 3.28 10.03 5.14
C LEU A 35 4.67 10.11 5.74
N ASP A 36 4.83 9.63 6.98
CA ASP A 36 6.13 9.45 7.62
C ASP A 36 6.98 8.39 6.87
N PRO A 37 8.12 8.77 6.27
CA PRO A 37 9.01 7.83 5.60
C PRO A 37 9.55 6.74 6.54
N ALA A 38 9.77 7.04 7.82
CA ALA A 38 10.28 6.07 8.79
C ALA A 38 9.26 4.97 9.12
N GLY A 39 7.96 5.26 8.95
CA GLY A 39 6.87 4.29 9.11
C GLY A 39 6.67 3.35 7.92
N ARG A 40 7.39 3.55 6.80
CA ARG A 40 7.25 2.71 5.60
C ARG A 40 8.04 1.41 5.76
N PRO A 41 7.49 0.27 5.28
CA PRO A 41 8.20 -1.00 5.34
C PRO A 41 9.42 -1.00 4.41
N SER A 42 10.50 -1.66 4.84
CA SER A 42 11.64 -1.94 3.96
C SER A 42 11.26 -2.96 2.89
N PHE A 43 12.02 -3.02 1.79
CA PHE A 43 11.81 -4.04 0.75
C PHE A 43 11.92 -5.47 1.27
N ARG A 44 12.77 -5.71 2.28
CA ARG A 44 12.86 -7.02 2.94
C ARG A 44 11.53 -7.39 3.61
N LEU A 45 10.97 -6.48 4.40
CA LEU A 45 9.69 -6.69 5.08
C LEU A 45 8.52 -6.81 4.09
N LEU A 46 8.54 -6.01 3.01
CA LEU A 46 7.55 -6.11 1.93
C LEU A 46 7.56 -7.51 1.29
N ARG A 47 8.73 -8.04 0.99
CA ARG A 47 8.88 -9.40 0.43
C ARG A 47 8.33 -10.45 1.37
N GLU A 48 8.68 -10.37 2.66
CA GLU A 48 8.19 -11.31 3.68
C GLU A 48 6.64 -11.27 3.79
N LYS A 49 6.05 -10.07 3.77
CA LYS A 49 4.58 -9.90 3.77
C LYS A 49 3.92 -10.44 2.50
N LEU A 50 4.48 -10.17 1.32
CA LEU A 50 3.96 -10.71 0.05
C LEU A 50 4.06 -12.24 -0.01
N GLN A 51 5.15 -12.81 0.50
CA GLN A 51 5.29 -14.28 0.62
C GLN A 51 4.26 -14.87 1.57
N HIS A 52 3.95 -14.18 2.67
CA HIS A 52 2.88 -14.59 3.59
C HIS A 52 1.51 -14.55 2.92
N ILE A 53 1.16 -13.47 2.22
CA ILE A 53 -0.08 -13.35 1.44
C ILE A 53 -0.21 -14.53 0.47
N ARG A 54 0.88 -14.83 -0.25
CA ARG A 54 0.92 -15.97 -1.18
C ARG A 54 0.75 -17.32 -0.47
N ALA A 55 1.50 -17.57 0.60
CA ALA A 55 1.50 -18.86 1.30
C ALA A 55 0.18 -19.16 2.03
N LYS A 56 -0.59 -18.11 2.34
CA LYS A 56 -1.92 -18.20 2.96
C LYS A 56 -3.06 -18.03 1.96
N GLU A 57 -2.74 -17.93 0.67
CA GLU A 57 -3.72 -17.75 -0.40
C GLU A 57 -4.66 -16.56 -0.18
N LEU A 58 -4.20 -15.51 0.52
CA LEU A 58 -4.98 -14.30 0.84
C LEU A 58 -5.21 -13.38 -0.38
N TYR A 59 -4.91 -13.89 -1.56
CA TYR A 59 -5.10 -13.22 -2.84
C TYR A 59 -6.19 -13.89 -3.69
N LEU A 60 -6.72 -15.03 -3.24
CA LEU A 60 -7.81 -15.77 -3.86
C LEU A 60 -9.16 -15.34 -3.31
#